data_AF-A0A7W0PAY4-F1
#
_entry.id   AF-A0A7W0PAY4-F1
#
_cell.length_a   1.000
_cell.length_b   1.000
_cell.length_c   1.000
_cell.angle_alpha   90.00
_cell.angle_beta   90.00
_cell.angle_gamma   90.00
#
_symmetry.space_group_name_H-M   'P 1'
#
loop_
_entity.id
_entity.type
_entity.pdbx_description
1 polymer ?
#
loop_
_entity_poly.entity_id
_entity_poly.type
_entity_poly.pdbx_seq_one_letter_code
_entity_poly.pdbx_strand_id
1 'polypeptide(L)'
;AGPVRKEEQRAACAAVGVSELEFLGFPDGVLEYGLPLRKAIAAVIRRHRPEIVITGNFRDTFGPGVLNMADHIATGQATLDAARDAGNRWVFRDLLAQGLEPWNGVRLVAAGGSPQATHAVDIGEYFDAGVESLKAHRAYLQAFGENAPDPEEMLEGFARMAGAQLGVRLATSLEIYPLQFL
;
A
#
# COMPACT_ATOMS: atom_id res chain seq x y z
N ALA A 1 -11.58 8.89 6.98
CA ALA A 1 -10.71 9.34 8.08
C ALA A 1 -11.01 10.79 8.48
N GLY A 2 -11.07 11.07 9.79
CA GLY A 2 -11.25 12.44 10.32
C GLY A 2 -10.04 13.36 10.08
N PRO A 3 -10.16 14.68 10.31
CA PRO A 3 -9.11 15.67 10.02
C PRO A 3 -7.74 15.32 10.62
N VAL A 4 -7.70 14.87 11.88
CA VAL A 4 -6.47 14.49 12.60
C VAL A 4 -5.66 13.43 11.84
N ARG A 5 -6.30 12.31 11.47
CA ARG A 5 -5.61 11.21 10.75
C ARG A 5 -5.07 11.64 9.38
N LYS A 6 -5.67 12.66 8.74
CA LYS A 6 -5.15 13.20 7.48
C LYS A 6 -3.87 14.01 7.69
N GLU A 7 -3.75 14.73 8.80
CA GLU A 7 -2.53 15.46 9.15
C GLU A 7 -1.40 14.52 9.55
N GLU A 8 -1.71 13.49 10.35
CA GLU A 8 -0.77 12.43 10.69
C GLU A 8 -0.22 11.72 9.44
N GLN A 9 -1.09 11.39 8.48
CA GLN A 9 -0.65 10.77 7.23
C GLN A 9 0.28 11.70 6.41
N ARG A 10 0.05 13.02 6.40
CA ARG A 10 0.94 13.97 5.73
C ARG A 10 2.31 14.01 6.39
N ALA A 11 2.36 14.03 7.71
CA ALA A 11 3.61 13.98 8.47
C ALA A 11 4.34 12.65 8.23
N ALA A 12 3.62 11.53 8.21
CA ALA A 12 4.16 10.21 7.91
C ALA A 12 4.80 10.17 6.51
N CYS A 13 4.09 10.65 5.48
CA CYS A 13 4.61 10.77 4.12
C CYS A 13 5.87 11.63 4.06
N ALA A 14 5.88 12.78 4.73
CA ALA A 14 7.04 13.67 4.75
C ALA A 14 8.28 13.02 5.37
N ALA A 15 8.11 12.19 6.42
CA ALA A 15 9.21 11.49 7.08
C ALA A 15 9.97 10.52 6.15
N VAL A 16 9.28 9.96 5.14
CA VAL A 16 9.86 9.06 4.14
C VAL A 16 10.06 9.72 2.76
N GLY A 17 10.01 11.05 2.70
CA GLY A 17 10.28 11.81 1.47
C GLY A 17 9.16 11.77 0.42
N VAL A 18 7.94 11.36 0.78
CA VAL A 18 6.77 11.39 -0.11
C VAL A 18 6.20 12.80 -0.16
N SER A 19 6.26 13.43 -1.33
CA SER A 19 5.80 14.81 -1.57
C SER A 19 4.34 14.92 -1.99
N GLU A 20 3.73 13.84 -2.48
CA GLU A 20 2.37 13.83 -3.02
C GLU A 20 1.50 12.80 -2.29
N LEU A 21 0.35 13.25 -1.80
CA LEU A 21 -0.61 12.43 -1.07
C LEU A 21 -2.03 12.75 -1.53
N GLU A 22 -2.75 11.72 -2.00
CA GLU A 22 -4.14 11.81 -2.38
C GLU A 22 -5.03 11.00 -1.43
N PHE A 23 -6.10 11.62 -0.94
CA PHE A 23 -7.13 10.92 -0.17
C PHE A 23 -8.33 10.62 -1.06
N LEU A 24 -8.61 9.35 -1.33
CA LEU A 24 -9.71 8.93 -2.21
C LEU A 24 -11.10 9.03 -1.57
N GLY A 25 -11.18 9.35 -0.27
CA GLY A 25 -12.44 9.70 0.39
C GLY A 25 -13.36 8.53 0.75
N PHE A 26 -12.93 7.28 0.56
CA PHE A 26 -13.70 6.11 0.99
C PHE A 26 -13.77 6.01 2.52
N PRO A 27 -14.92 5.56 3.07
CA PRO A 27 -15.08 5.33 4.50
C PRO A 27 -14.23 4.16 4.99
N ASP A 28 -13.70 4.30 6.21
CA ASP A 28 -12.83 3.33 6.87
C ASP A 28 -13.63 2.20 7.52
N GLY A 29 -13.14 0.97 7.46
CA GLY A 29 -13.75 -0.23 8.07
C GLY A 29 -14.95 -0.80 7.32
N VAL A 30 -15.31 -0.20 6.18
CA VAL A 30 -16.47 -0.59 5.35
C VAL A 30 -16.12 -0.46 3.86
N LEU A 31 -14.86 -0.69 3.51
CA LEU A 31 -14.42 -0.58 2.12
C LEU A 31 -14.89 -1.81 1.33
N GLU A 32 -15.63 -1.56 0.26
CA GLU A 32 -16.12 -2.62 -0.62
C GLU A 32 -15.28 -2.72 -1.89
N TYR A 33 -14.92 -3.95 -2.27
CA TYR A 33 -14.43 -4.21 -3.61
C TYR A 33 -15.53 -3.89 -4.64
N GLY A 34 -15.17 -3.19 -5.72
CA GLY A 34 -16.09 -2.92 -6.81
C GLY A 34 -15.58 -1.88 -7.79
N LEU A 35 -16.42 -1.57 -8.78
CA LEU A 35 -16.12 -0.58 -9.81
C LEU A 35 -15.81 0.82 -9.26
N PRO A 36 -16.48 1.34 -8.20
CA PRO A 36 -16.14 2.65 -7.65
C PRO A 36 -14.70 2.73 -7.15
N LEU A 37 -14.27 1.74 -6.36
CA LEU A 37 -12.91 1.69 -5.81
C LEU A 37 -11.87 1.50 -6.92
N ARG A 38 -12.10 0.53 -7.82
CA ARG A 38 -11.22 0.29 -8.98
C ARG A 38 -11.06 1.54 -9.85
N LYS A 39 -12.16 2.25 -10.12
CA LYS A 39 -12.15 3.48 -10.91
C LYS A 39 -11.35 4.59 -10.24
N ALA A 40 -11.52 4.77 -8.93
CA ALA A 40 -10.78 5.78 -8.18
C ALA A 40 -9.27 5.51 -8.24
N ILE A 41 -8.85 4.26 -8.06
CA ILE A 41 -7.44 3.87 -8.16
C ILE A 41 -6.94 4.01 -9.61
N ALA A 42 -7.71 3.56 -10.61
CA ALA A 42 -7.33 3.69 -12.02
C ALA A 42 -7.16 5.16 -12.44
N ALA A 43 -7.98 6.07 -11.90
CA ALA A 43 -7.82 7.51 -12.13
C ALA A 43 -6.49 8.05 -11.60
N VAL A 44 -6.07 7.62 -10.40
CA VAL A 44 -4.75 7.95 -9.82
C VAL A 44 -3.63 7.41 -10.70
N ILE A 45 -3.72 6.14 -11.13
CA ILE A 45 -2.72 5.52 -12.00
C ILE A 45 -2.61 6.25 -13.35
N ARG A 46 -3.74 6.65 -13.96
CA ARG A 46 -3.72 7.43 -15.22
C ARG A 46 -3.13 8.83 -15.06
N ARG A 47 -3.29 9.45 -13.88
CA ARG A 47 -2.73 10.77 -13.56
C ARG A 47 -1.22 10.72 -13.36
N HIS A 48 -0.75 9.80 -12.53
CA HIS A 48 0.66 9.71 -12.13
C HIS A 48 1.52 8.85 -13.04
N ARG A 49 0.89 8.01 -13.87
CA ARG A 49 1.57 7.16 -14.85
C ARG A 49 2.74 6.35 -14.25
N PRO A 50 2.54 5.62 -13.15
CA PRO A 50 3.62 4.89 -12.49
C PRO A 50 4.05 3.66 -13.29
N GLU A 51 5.33 3.27 -13.15
CA GLU A 51 5.82 1.96 -13.64
C GLU A 51 5.64 0.84 -12.60
N ILE A 52 5.55 1.19 -11.32
CA ILE A 52 5.40 0.25 -10.20
C ILE A 52 4.28 0.75 -9.30
N VAL A 53 3.38 -0.14 -8.89
CA VAL A 53 2.35 0.15 -7.90
C VAL A 53 2.57 -0.73 -6.67
N ILE A 54 2.56 -0.16 -5.47
CA ILE A 54 2.73 -0.90 -4.22
C ILE A 54 1.40 -0.90 -3.45
N THR A 55 1.03 -2.05 -2.90
CA THR A 55 -0.16 -2.23 -2.05
C THR A 55 0.17 -3.13 -0.84
N GLY A 56 -0.80 -3.29 0.07
CA GLY A 56 -0.67 -4.20 1.22
C GLY A 56 -1.08 -5.63 0.89
N ASN A 57 -0.81 -6.55 1.81
CA ASN A 57 -1.28 -7.93 1.73
C ASN A 57 -2.80 -7.99 1.55
N PHE A 58 -3.26 -8.70 0.51
CA PHE A 58 -4.68 -8.95 0.23
C PHE A 58 -5.04 -10.44 0.19
N ARG A 59 -4.20 -11.29 0.79
CA ARG A 59 -4.55 -12.68 1.10
C ARG A 59 -5.52 -12.72 2.29
N ASP A 60 -6.21 -13.84 2.46
CA ASP A 60 -7.16 -14.03 3.57
C ASP A 60 -6.49 -13.97 4.96
N THR A 61 -5.16 -14.17 5.01
CA THR A 61 -4.38 -14.19 6.25
C THR A 61 -3.05 -13.47 6.09
N PHE A 62 -2.46 -13.04 7.21
CA PHE A 62 -1.04 -12.63 7.31
C PHE A 62 -0.08 -13.80 7.54
N GLY A 63 -0.63 -15.01 7.66
CA GLY A 63 0.09 -16.22 8.04
C GLY A 63 -0.86 -17.20 8.73
N PRO A 64 -0.38 -18.40 9.09
CA PRO A 64 -1.21 -19.40 9.76
C PRO A 64 -1.89 -18.85 11.01
N GLY A 65 -3.23 -18.90 11.04
CA GLY A 65 -4.04 -18.49 12.20
C GLY A 65 -4.28 -16.98 12.37
N VAL A 66 -3.74 -16.11 11.50
CA VAL A 66 -3.89 -14.65 11.61
C VAL A 66 -4.71 -14.12 10.44
N LEU A 67 -6.01 -13.91 10.65
CA LEU A 67 -6.92 -13.37 9.63
C LEU A 67 -6.50 -11.96 9.19
N ASN A 68 -6.70 -11.67 7.92
CA ASN A 68 -6.52 -10.33 7.37
C ASN A 68 -7.82 -9.52 7.48
N MET A 69 -7.70 -8.20 7.34
CA MET A 69 -8.82 -7.26 7.40
C MET A 69 -9.50 -7.16 6.04
N ALA A 70 -10.84 -7.05 6.04
CA ALA A 70 -11.64 -6.94 4.82
C ALA A 70 -11.19 -5.76 3.93
N ASP A 71 -10.90 -4.60 4.53
CA ASP A 71 -10.43 -3.42 3.81
C ASP A 71 -9.06 -3.63 3.13
N HIS A 72 -8.16 -4.41 3.74
CA HIS A 72 -6.87 -4.75 3.12
C HIS A 72 -7.07 -5.62 1.89
N ILE A 73 -7.93 -6.64 2.02
CA ILE A 73 -8.26 -7.56 0.92
C ILE A 73 -8.91 -6.78 -0.23
N ALA A 74 -9.92 -5.96 0.06
CA ALA A 74 -10.61 -5.16 -0.94
C ALA A 74 -9.67 -4.15 -1.63
N THR A 75 -8.82 -3.45 -0.86
CA THR A 75 -7.86 -2.47 -1.39
C THR A 75 -6.84 -3.13 -2.31
N GLY A 76 -6.21 -4.23 -1.89
CA GLY A 76 -5.16 -4.86 -2.69
C GLY A 76 -5.72 -5.54 -3.94
N GLN A 77 -6.86 -6.22 -3.86
CA GLN A 77 -7.55 -6.76 -5.03
C GLN A 77 -7.95 -5.66 -6.02
N ALA A 78 -8.55 -4.57 -5.52
CA ALA A 78 -8.93 -3.45 -6.38
C ALA A 78 -7.70 -2.75 -6.99
N THR A 79 -6.57 -2.70 -6.28
CA THR A 79 -5.32 -2.13 -6.81
C THR A 79 -4.78 -2.95 -7.96
N LEU A 80 -4.76 -4.29 -7.83
CA LEU A 80 -4.29 -5.20 -8.88
C LEU A 80 -5.15 -5.08 -10.15
N ASP A 81 -6.47 -5.07 -10.01
CA ASP A 81 -7.38 -4.91 -11.14
C ASP A 81 -7.31 -3.51 -11.74
N ALA A 82 -7.26 -2.47 -10.91
CA ALA A 82 -7.17 -1.09 -11.35
C ALA A 82 -5.90 -0.80 -12.15
N ALA A 83 -4.78 -1.45 -11.83
CA ALA A 83 -3.55 -1.33 -12.60
C ALA A 83 -3.71 -1.83 -14.05
N ARG A 84 -4.55 -2.85 -14.27
CA ARG A 84 -4.92 -3.34 -15.61
C ARG A 84 -5.98 -2.43 -16.25
N ASP A 85 -6.99 -2.01 -15.49
CA ASP A 85 -8.05 -1.11 -15.95
C ASP A 85 -7.50 0.25 -16.40
N ALA A 86 -6.43 0.74 -15.75
CA ALA A 86 -5.81 2.01 -16.07
C ALA A 86 -5.30 2.04 -17.51
N GLY A 87 -4.83 0.90 -18.02
CA GLY A 87 -4.36 0.73 -19.40
C GLY A 87 -5.47 0.49 -20.44
N ASN A 88 -6.64 0.03 -20.00
CA ASN A 88 -7.73 -0.33 -20.89
C ASN A 88 -8.61 0.88 -21.24
N ARG A 89 -8.55 1.32 -22.51
CA ARG A 89 -9.36 2.43 -23.04
C ARG A 89 -10.87 2.23 -22.89
N TRP A 90 -11.35 0.98 -22.86
CA TRP A 90 -12.78 0.67 -22.78
C TRP A 90 -13.32 0.66 -21.35
N VAL A 91 -12.43 0.63 -20.36
CA VAL A 91 -12.79 0.65 -18.93
C VAL A 91 -12.73 2.08 -18.41
N PHE A 92 -13.76 2.48 -17.66
CA PHE A 92 -13.93 3.83 -17.11
C PHE A 92 -13.81 4.94 -18.17
N ARG A 93 -14.63 4.84 -19.23
CA ARG A 93 -14.63 5.79 -20.35
C ARG A 93 -14.83 7.25 -19.92
N ASP A 94 -15.51 7.49 -18.81
CA ASP A 94 -15.73 8.83 -18.29
C ASP A 94 -14.44 9.49 -17.75
N LEU A 95 -13.41 8.70 -17.42
CA LEU A 95 -12.08 9.24 -17.12
C LEU A 95 -11.43 9.87 -18.36
N LEU A 96 -11.74 9.36 -19.57
CA LEU A 96 -11.28 9.99 -20.82
C LEU A 96 -11.90 11.37 -21.01
N ALA A 97 -13.18 11.51 -20.67
CA ALA A 97 -13.86 12.81 -20.70
C ALA A 97 -13.26 13.82 -19.69
N GLN A 98 -12.56 13.32 -18.66
CA GLN A 98 -11.81 14.12 -17.68
C GLN A 98 -10.35 14.37 -18.09
N GLY A 99 -9.94 13.96 -19.30
CA GLY A 99 -8.57 14.10 -19.80
C GLY A 99 -7.58 13.05 -19.26
N LEU A 100 -8.05 12.04 -18.54
CA LEU A 100 -7.22 10.95 -18.02
C LEU A 100 -7.11 9.84 -19.07
N GLU A 101 -6.10 9.97 -19.93
CA GLU A 101 -5.76 8.96 -20.94
C GLU A 101 -5.31 7.63 -20.32
N PRO A 102 -5.54 6.48 -20.99
CA PRO A 102 -5.11 5.19 -20.50
C PRO A 102 -3.59 5.12 -20.34
N TRP A 103 -3.16 4.37 -19.33
CA TRP A 103 -1.77 4.17 -19.00
C TRP A 103 -1.44 2.67 -18.93
N ASN A 104 -0.75 2.17 -19.97
CA ASN A 104 -0.23 0.79 -20.06
C ASN A 104 1.22 0.67 -19.56
N GLY A 105 1.73 1.66 -18.81
CA GLY A 105 3.13 1.65 -18.38
C GLY A 105 3.38 0.96 -17.04
N VAL A 106 2.34 0.51 -16.32
CA VAL A 106 2.52 -0.23 -15.08
C VAL A 106 3.12 -1.60 -15.38
N ARG A 107 4.35 -1.85 -14.92
CA ARG A 107 5.09 -3.09 -15.17
C ARG A 107 4.81 -4.17 -14.14
N LEU A 108 4.54 -3.77 -12.91
CA LEU A 108 4.22 -4.69 -11.82
C LEU A 108 3.41 -4.02 -10.71
N VAL A 109 2.68 -4.85 -9.98
CA VAL A 109 2.14 -4.53 -8.66
C VAL A 109 2.93 -5.33 -7.61
N ALA A 110 3.34 -4.69 -6.52
CA ALA A 110 4.04 -5.34 -5.41
C ALA A 110 3.20 -5.27 -4.14
N ALA A 111 2.95 -6.40 -3.49
CA ALA A 111 2.19 -6.47 -2.24
C ALA A 111 3.12 -6.71 -1.05
N GLY A 112 3.20 -5.72 -0.15
CA GLY A 112 3.99 -5.79 1.07
C GLY A 112 3.34 -6.64 2.16
N GLY A 113 4.15 -7.38 2.91
CA GLY A 113 3.68 -8.18 4.05
C GLY A 113 2.81 -9.39 3.67
N SER A 114 2.86 -9.84 2.41
CA SER A 114 2.17 -11.04 1.96
C SER A 114 2.82 -12.30 2.53
N PRO A 115 2.05 -13.31 2.99
CA PRO A 115 2.59 -14.62 3.35
C PRO A 115 3.12 -15.41 2.15
N GLN A 116 2.89 -14.95 0.92
CA GLN A 116 3.42 -15.53 -0.32
C GLN A 116 4.52 -14.67 -0.96
N ALA A 117 5.13 -13.77 -0.19
CA ALA A 117 6.24 -12.96 -0.68
C ALA A 117 7.41 -13.83 -1.16
N THR A 118 7.91 -13.53 -2.35
CA THR A 118 9.03 -14.23 -3.00
C THR A 118 10.23 -13.32 -3.23
N HIS A 119 10.07 -12.01 -3.00
CA HIS A 119 11.08 -10.99 -3.17
C HIS A 119 11.23 -10.22 -1.86
N ALA A 120 12.37 -9.55 -1.69
CA ALA A 120 12.59 -8.63 -0.59
C ALA A 120 13.56 -7.53 -1.01
N VAL A 121 13.53 -6.41 -0.30
CA VAL A 121 14.40 -5.26 -0.50
C VAL A 121 15.06 -4.91 0.83
N ASP A 122 16.38 -4.70 0.82
CA ASP A 122 17.11 -4.19 1.98
C ASP A 122 16.64 -2.77 2.30
N ILE A 123 16.24 -2.55 3.55
CA ILE A 123 15.74 -1.26 4.05
C ILE A 123 16.62 -0.65 5.14
N GLY A 124 17.82 -1.18 5.36
CA GLY A 124 18.69 -0.77 6.47
C GLY A 124 18.96 0.73 6.52
N GLU A 125 19.22 1.36 5.38
CA GLU A 125 19.45 2.81 5.28
C GLU A 125 18.17 3.65 5.45
N TYR A 126 17.00 3.04 5.33
CA TYR A 126 15.69 3.71 5.34
C TYR A 126 14.84 3.40 6.57
N PHE A 127 15.33 2.50 7.44
CA PHE A 127 14.55 1.97 8.56
C PHE A 127 14.11 3.08 9.52
N ASP A 128 15.04 3.96 9.91
CA ASP A 128 14.75 5.06 10.85
C ASP A 128 13.67 6.01 10.31
N ALA A 129 13.70 6.31 9.01
CA ALA A 129 12.66 7.11 8.35
C ALA A 129 11.29 6.41 8.38
N GLY A 130 11.27 5.08 8.20
CA GLY A 130 10.06 4.26 8.34
C GLY A 130 9.50 4.27 9.77
N VAL A 131 10.37 4.23 10.78
CA VAL A 131 10.01 4.35 12.19
C VAL A 131 9.39 5.71 12.49
N GLU A 132 10.00 6.81 12.02
CA GLU A 132 9.45 8.16 12.19
C GLU A 132 8.11 8.34 11.46
N SER A 133 7.96 7.71 10.28
CA SER A 133 6.68 7.66 9.58
C SER A 133 5.59 6.97 10.41
N LEU A 134 5.89 5.86 11.07
CA LEU A 134 4.92 5.17 11.93
C LEU A 134 4.60 6.00 13.19
N LYS A 135 5.62 6.59 13.84
CA LYS A 135 5.47 7.45 15.02
C LYS A 135 4.62 8.70 14.77
N ALA A 136 4.52 9.15 13.51
CA ALA A 136 3.64 10.26 13.13
C ALA A 136 2.14 9.95 13.36
N HIS A 137 1.74 8.67 13.38
CA HIS A 137 0.36 8.24 13.63
C HIS A 137 0.00 8.19 15.12
N ARG A 138 0.14 9.34 15.81
CA ARG A 138 0.00 9.44 17.27
C ARG A 138 -1.35 8.97 17.80
N ALA A 139 -2.44 9.38 17.17
CA ALA A 139 -3.80 8.99 17.60
C ALA A 139 -4.04 7.48 17.44
N TYR A 140 -3.47 6.87 16.40
CA TYR A 140 -3.50 5.41 16.22
C TYR A 140 -2.69 4.71 17.33
N LEU A 141 -1.45 5.16 17.58
CA LEU A 141 -0.60 4.56 18.60
C LEU A 141 -1.18 4.72 20.01
N GLN A 142 -1.76 5.88 20.33
CA GLN A 142 -2.43 6.13 21.61
C GLN A 142 -3.67 5.25 21.83
N ALA A 143 -4.34 4.81 20.76
CA ALA A 143 -5.52 3.95 20.88
C ALA A 143 -5.20 2.56 21.47
N PHE A 144 -3.93 2.13 21.46
CA PHE A 144 -3.48 0.90 22.12
C PHE A 144 -3.23 1.06 23.63
N GLY A 145 -3.29 2.28 24.16
CA GLY A 145 -3.12 2.56 25.59
C GLY A 145 -1.74 2.17 26.12
N GLU A 146 -1.70 1.77 27.40
CA GLU A 146 -0.44 1.44 28.11
C GLU A 146 0.30 0.21 27.54
N ASN A 147 -0.39 -0.61 26.73
CA ASN A 147 0.18 -1.79 26.07
C ASN A 147 0.52 -1.52 24.59
N ALA A 148 0.62 -0.25 24.19
CA ALA A 148 1.02 0.09 22.83
C ALA A 148 2.40 -0.53 22.53
N PRO A 149 2.51 -1.34 21.46
CA PRO A 149 3.81 -1.86 21.06
C PRO A 149 4.71 -0.70 20.67
N ASP A 150 5.99 -0.77 21.04
CA ASP A 150 6.96 0.20 20.56
C ASP A 150 7.04 0.11 19.01
N PRO A 151 6.83 1.23 18.29
CA PRO A 151 6.83 1.22 16.82
C PRO A 151 8.14 0.70 16.20
N GLU A 152 9.27 1.00 16.84
CA GLU A 152 10.58 0.60 16.36
C GLU A 152 10.79 -0.90 16.57
N GLU A 153 10.52 -1.41 17.77
CA GLU A 153 10.60 -2.85 18.05
C GLU A 153 9.66 -3.67 17.16
N MET A 154 8.44 -3.19 16.93
CA MET A 154 7.47 -3.85 16.06
C MET A 154 7.97 -3.93 14.61
N LEU A 155 8.42 -2.80 14.04
CA LEU A 155 8.92 -2.77 12.66
C LEU A 155 10.23 -3.56 12.53
N GLU A 156 11.12 -3.47 13.52
CA GLU A 156 12.39 -4.19 13.52
C GLU A 156 12.15 -5.70 13.54
N GLY A 157 11.19 -6.18 14.33
CA GLY A 157 10.80 -7.59 14.37
C GLY A 157 10.42 -8.13 12.98
N PHE A 158 9.51 -7.45 12.28
CA PHE A 158 9.12 -7.83 10.92
C PHE A 158 10.29 -7.72 9.94
N ALA A 159 11.07 -6.64 10.01
CA ALA A 159 12.16 -6.37 9.08
C ALA A 159 13.31 -7.37 9.23
N ARG A 160 13.61 -7.84 10.45
CA ARG A 160 14.62 -8.87 10.72
C ARG A 160 14.20 -10.23 10.19
N MET A 161 12.92 -10.59 10.29
CA MET A 161 12.43 -11.85 9.73
C MET A 161 12.65 -11.91 8.22
N ALA A 162 12.30 -10.83 7.50
CA ALA A 162 12.56 -10.74 6.06
C ALA A 162 14.06 -10.62 5.74
N GLY A 163 14.82 -9.85 6.54
CA GLY A 163 16.26 -9.67 6.38
C GLY A 163 17.02 -10.98 6.47
N ALA A 164 16.68 -11.83 7.44
CA ALA A 164 17.29 -13.15 7.60
C ALA A 164 17.09 -14.06 6.37
N GLN A 165 15.93 -13.98 5.71
CA GLN A 165 15.66 -14.74 4.48
C GLN A 165 16.46 -14.20 3.28
N LEU A 166 16.65 -12.88 3.20
CA LEU A 166 17.40 -12.21 2.14
C LEU A 166 18.93 -12.23 2.34
N GLY A 167 19.39 -12.48 3.56
CA GLY A 167 20.81 -12.41 3.93
C GLY A 167 21.31 -11.01 4.28
N VAL A 168 20.42 -10.11 4.72
CA VAL A 168 20.74 -8.73 5.15
C VAL A 168 20.18 -8.46 6.55
N ARG A 169 20.54 -7.31 7.17
CA ARG A 169 20.11 -7.01 8.54
C ARG A 169 18.60 -6.75 8.62
N LEU A 170 18.06 -5.91 7.74
CA LEU A 170 16.66 -5.46 7.73
C LEU A 170 16.16 -5.47 6.28
N ALA A 171 15.01 -6.11 6.03
CA ALA A 171 14.39 -6.08 4.72
C ALA A 171 12.87 -5.93 4.82
N THR A 172 12.23 -5.51 3.74
CA THR A 172 10.79 -5.66 3.56
C THR A 172 10.50 -6.73 2.50
N SER A 173 9.54 -7.61 2.76
CA SER A 173 9.14 -8.66 1.83
C SER A 173 8.02 -8.19 0.88
N LEU A 174 8.07 -8.68 -0.36
CA LEU A 174 7.15 -8.32 -1.44
C LEU A 174 6.70 -9.57 -2.20
N GLU A 175 5.39 -9.68 -2.40
CA GLU A 175 4.83 -10.54 -3.45
C GLU A 175 4.71 -9.72 -4.74
N ILE A 176 5.22 -10.25 -5.85
CA ILE A 176 5.31 -9.53 -7.12
C ILE A 176 4.29 -10.08 -8.11
N TYR A 177 3.50 -9.17 -8.70
CA TYR A 177 2.55 -9.44 -9.77
C TYR A 177 3.00 -8.71 -11.04
N PRO A 178 3.75 -9.37 -11.94
CA PRO A 178 4.13 -8.78 -13.21
C PRO A 178 2.89 -8.50 -14.05
N LEU A 179 2.82 -7.31 -14.66
CA LEU A 179 1.79 -6.96 -15.63
C LEU A 179 2.41 -7.03 -17.02
N GLN A 180 1.93 -7.99 -17.81
CA GLN A 180 2.22 -8.05 -19.24
C GLN A 180 0.98 -7.53 -19.97
N PHE A 181 1.12 -6.38 -20.62
CA PHE A 181 0.11 -5.94 -21.59
C PHE A 181 0.42 -6.66 -22.91
N LEU A 182 -0.47 -7.58 -23.30
CA LEU A 182 -0.47 -8.22 -24.62
C LEU A 182 -0.97 -7.23 -25.69
#